data_AF-A0A7V5LGR7-F1
#
_entry.id   AF-A0A7V5LGR7-F1
#
_cell.length_a   1.000
_cell.length_b   1.000
_cell.length_c   1.000
_cell.angle_alpha   90.00
_cell.angle_beta   90.00
_cell.angle_gamma   90.00
#
_symmetry.space_group_name_H-M   'P 1'
#
loop_
_entity.id
_entity.type
_entity.pdbx_description
1 polymer ?
#
loop_
_entity_poly.entity_id
_entity_poly.type
_entity_poly.pdbx_seq_one_letter_code
_entity_poly.pdbx_strand_id
1 'polypeptide(L)' 'MNFPENLKYTQSHEWVLVEGNIATVGITDHAQSELGDVV' A
#
# COMPACT_ATOMS: atom_id res chain seq x y z
N MET A 1 12.03 -4.26 -11.27
CA MET A 1 11.04 -4.41 -10.18
C MET A 1 9.81 -5.07 -10.76
N ASN A 2 9.38 -6.20 -10.20
CA ASN A 2 8.13 -6.85 -10.57
C ASN A 2 7.09 -6.44 -9.54
N PHE A 3 6.06 -5.73 -9.96
CA PHE A 3 4.93 -5.39 -9.11
C PHE A 3 3.82 -6.43 -9.33
N PRO A 4 3.11 -6.87 -8.28
CA PRO A 4 1.95 -7.72 -8.45
C PRO A 4 0.91 -7.03 -9.32
N GLU A 5 0.34 -7.71 -10.32
CA GLU A 5 -0.69 -7.14 -11.21
C GLU A 5 -1.97 -6.72 -10.45
N ASN A 6 -2.17 -7.31 -9.28
CA ASN A 6 -3.27 -7.09 -8.36
C ASN A 6 -2.96 -6.05 -7.26
N LEU A 7 -1.84 -5.32 -7.38
CA LEU A 7 -1.50 -4.22 -6.49
C LEU A 7 -2.00 -2.88 -7.07
N LYS A 8 -2.84 -2.18 -6.31
CA LYS A 8 -3.40 -0.87 -6.71
C LYS A 8 -3.00 0.21 -5.71
N TYR A 9 -2.86 1.43 -6.18
CA TYR A 9 -2.44 2.59 -5.38
C TYR A 9 -3.49 3.69 -5.41
N THR A 10 -3.61 4.43 -4.31
CA THR A 10 -4.44 5.64 -4.21
C THR A 10 -3.58 6.88 -4.41
N GLN A 11 -4.22 8.02 -4.70
CA GLN A 11 -3.54 9.32 -4.71
C GLN A 11 -3.14 9.78 -3.30
N SER A 12 -3.78 9.24 -2.27
CA SER A 12 -3.53 9.47 -0.84
C SER A 12 -2.46 8.56 -0.25
N HIS A 13 -1.57 8.01 -1.09
CA HIS A 13 -0.43 7.22 -0.65
C HIS A 13 -0.76 5.92 0.09
N GLU A 14 -1.90 5.32 -0.20
CA GLU A 14 -2.26 3.96 0.25
C GLU A 14 -2.14 2.96 -0.91
N TRP A 15 -2.07 1.68 -0.56
CA TRP A 15 -2.12 0.59 -1.52
C TRP A 15 -3.06 -0.53 -1.06
N VAL A 16 -3.56 -1.29 -2.02
CA VAL A 16 -4.34 -2.51 -1.79
C VAL A 16 -3.83 -3.64 -2.68
N LEU A 17 -3.58 -4.79 -2.07
CA LEU A 17 -3.27 -6.06 -2.72
C LEU A 17 -4.51 -6.96 -2.64
N VAL A 18 -5.03 -7.41 -3.79
CA VAL A 18 -6.25 -8.24 -3.84
C VAL A 18 -5.92 -9.68 -4.21
N GLU A 19 -6.15 -10.61 -3.30
CA GLU A 19 -5.89 -12.03 -3.46
C GLU A 19 -7.19 -12.83 -3.30
N GLY A 20 -7.87 -13.08 -4.43
CA GLY A 20 -9.19 -13.71 -4.45
C GLY A 20 -10.24 -12.85 -3.74
N ASN A 21 -10.70 -13.30 -2.57
CA ASN A 21 -11.70 -12.61 -1.75
C ASN A 21 -11.07 -11.84 -0.57
N ILE A 22 -9.74 -11.80 -0.46
CA ILE A 22 -9.02 -11.10 0.61
C ILE A 22 -8.35 -9.87 0.02
N ALA A 23 -8.46 -8.73 0.72
CA ALA A 23 -7.75 -7.51 0.40
C ALA A 23 -6.83 -7.13 1.57
N THR A 24 -5.54 -6.99 1.29
CA THR A 24 -4.55 -6.45 2.23
C THR A 24 -4.35 -4.97 1.90
N VAL A 25 -4.48 -4.10 2.89
CA VAL A 25 -4.36 -2.63 2.72
C VAL A 25 -3.21 -2.12 3.57
N GLY A 26 -2.46 -1.15 3.04
CA GLY A 26 -1.40 -0.48 3.78
C GLY A 26 -1.10 0.92 3.24
N ILE A 27 -0.13 1.59 3.87
CA ILE A 27 0.41 2.87 3.39
C ILE A 27 1.68 2.63 2.58
N THR A 28 1.96 3.52 1.64
CA THR A 28 3.19 3.46 0.82
C THR A 28 4.43 3.80 1.64
N ASP A 29 5.58 3.43 1.11
CA ASP A 29 6.88 3.81 1.69
C ASP A 29 7.09 5.33 1.78
N HIS A 30 6.49 6.08 0.85
CA HIS A 30 6.47 7.54 0.92
C HIS A 30 5.68 8.04 2.14
N ALA A 31 4.46 7.53 2.33
CA ALA A 31 3.61 7.92 3.46
C ALA A 31 4.25 7.58 4.81
N GLN A 32 4.89 6.42 4.96
CA GLN A 32 5.54 6.08 6.25
C GLN A 32 6.71 7.03 6.56
N SER A 33 7.43 7.49 5.54
CA SER A 33 8.52 8.46 5.71
C SER A 33 8.04 9.84 6.16
N GLU A 34 6.78 10.19 5.86
CA GLU A 34 6.17 11.47 6.28
C GLU A 34 5.56 11.42 7.68
N LEU A 35 5.22 10.22 8.19
CA LEU A 35 4.57 10.06 9.49
C LEU A 35 5.53 10.20 10.68
N GLY A 36 6.83 9.97 10.48
CA GLY A 36 7.80 9.90 11.58
C GLY A 36 7.67 8.59 12.37
N ASP A 37 7.83 8.63 13.68
CA ASP A 37 7.75 7.42 14.52
C ASP A 37 6.29 6.94 14.66
N VAL A 38 6.02 5.75 14.15
CA VAL A 38 4.74 5.04 14.33
C VAL A 38 4.74 4.36 15.70
N VAL A 39 3.80 4.72 16.59
CA VAL A 39 3.65 4.18 17.96
C VAL A 39 2.32 3.48 18.19
#